data_AF-A0A952R3I4-F1
#
_entry.id   AF-A0A952R3I4-F1
#
_cell.length_a   1.000
_cell.length_b   1.000
_cell.length_c   1.000
_cell.angle_alpha   90.00
_cell.angle_beta   90.00
_cell.angle_gamma   90.00
#
_symmetry.space_group_name_H-M   'P 1'
#
loop_
_entity.id
_entity.type
_entity.pdbx_description
1 polymer ?
#
loop_
_entity_poly.entity_id
_entity_poly.type
_entity_poly.pdbx_seq_one_letter_code
_entity_poly.pdbx_strand_id
1 'polypeptide(L)'
;MRLVVIGDIHVQADKLWRMLQEAGLADERRRPTDALRDENTRLVLLGDLVHPKSRERYADLINVRRYDEYNPRHLERAEAAQARFLRDVKGFQDRLPEGQMSIIMGNHDFNAVTPDQGPLRTDDVAHLEWKPGHGGTLDDDLREWVQSWPAEVVLEGLHLAHVGPLPEHNTFDQGFYLENRRRWIQEDKDFFEGTPYRLGIYGHTPVRGGVNVASQGRALLLDTNGHKDEYTYLEIEIGERSYRLKLRGQFFDEEIPREVMTLGEGT
;
A
#
# COMPACT_ATOMS: atom_id res chain seq x y z
N MET A 1 -18.22 -10.54 4.58
CA MET A 1 -17.67 -9.27 4.04
C MET A 1 -16.59 -9.59 3.01
N ARG A 2 -16.53 -8.87 1.90
CA ARG A 2 -15.43 -8.92 0.94
C ARG A 2 -14.47 -7.77 1.21
N LEU A 3 -13.17 -8.04 1.20
CA LEU A 3 -12.12 -7.05 1.36
C LEU A 3 -11.13 -7.19 0.20
N VAL A 4 -10.84 -6.10 -0.50
CA VAL A 4 -9.79 -6.04 -1.53
C VAL A 4 -8.65 -5.21 -0.98
N VAL A 5 -7.45 -5.78 -0.98
CA VAL A 5 -6.23 -5.13 -0.51
C VAL A 5 -5.27 -4.99 -1.67
N ILE A 6 -4.74 -3.78 -1.87
CA ILE A 6 -3.77 -3.47 -2.91
C ILE A 6 -2.51 -2.91 -2.25
N GLY A 7 -1.36 -3.45 -2.64
CA GLY A 7 -0.04 -3.01 -2.21
C GLY A 7 0.39 -1.64 -2.73
N ASP A 8 1.67 -1.36 -2.56
CA ASP A 8 2.36 -0.15 -3.03
C ASP A 8 2.07 0.11 -4.52
N ILE A 9 1.89 1.38 -4.90
CA ILE A 9 1.52 1.76 -6.28
C ILE A 9 2.61 2.57 -6.98
N HIS A 10 3.26 3.50 -6.28
CA HIS A 10 4.31 4.36 -6.81
C HIS A 10 3.95 5.02 -8.15
N VAL A 11 2.77 5.63 -8.19
CA VAL A 11 2.27 6.41 -9.34
C VAL A 11 2.06 5.57 -10.60
N GLN A 12 1.97 4.24 -10.47
CA GLN A 12 1.58 3.36 -11.56
C GLN A 12 0.05 3.36 -11.74
N ALA A 13 -0.49 4.50 -12.14
CA ALA A 13 -1.93 4.75 -12.22
C ALA A 13 -2.66 3.68 -13.03
N ASP A 14 -2.14 3.30 -14.19
CA ASP A 14 -2.79 2.30 -15.05
C ASP A 14 -2.88 0.93 -14.40
N LYS A 15 -1.89 0.55 -13.56
CA LYS A 15 -1.95 -0.69 -12.77
C LYS A 15 -3.04 -0.60 -11.71
N LEU A 16 -3.09 0.48 -10.94
CA LEU A 16 -4.12 0.68 -9.92
C LEU A 16 -5.53 0.56 -10.54
N TRP A 17 -5.78 1.32 -11.62
CA TRP A 17 -7.10 1.32 -12.25
C TRP A 17 -7.45 -0.04 -12.86
N ARG A 18 -6.48 -0.75 -13.46
CA ARG A 18 -6.70 -2.12 -13.95
C ARG A 18 -7.06 -3.07 -12.81
N MET A 19 -6.32 -3.06 -11.69
CA MET A 19 -6.63 -3.89 -10.52
C MET A 19 -8.03 -3.61 -9.97
N LEU A 20 -8.41 -2.34 -9.85
CA LEU A 20 -9.74 -1.95 -9.41
C LEU A 20 -10.83 -2.41 -10.38
N GLN A 21 -10.60 -2.33 -11.70
CA GLN A 21 -11.54 -2.80 -12.71
C GLN A 21 -11.69 -4.33 -12.69
N GLU A 22 -10.58 -5.07 -12.64
CA GLU A 22 -10.59 -6.53 -12.57
C GLU A 22 -11.25 -7.04 -11.28
N ALA A 23 -11.06 -6.33 -10.17
CA ALA A 23 -11.75 -6.60 -8.91
C ALA A 23 -13.23 -6.17 -8.94
N GLY A 24 -13.73 -5.61 -10.04
CA GLY A 24 -15.10 -5.12 -10.17
C GLY A 24 -15.44 -3.93 -9.27
N LEU A 25 -14.42 -3.18 -8.82
CA LEU A 25 -14.54 -2.04 -7.92
C LEU A 25 -14.60 -0.69 -8.67
N ALA A 26 -14.09 -0.65 -9.90
CA ALA A 26 -14.14 0.53 -10.76
C ALA A 26 -14.74 0.20 -12.14
N ASP A 27 -15.50 1.14 -12.71
CA ASP A 27 -15.98 1.06 -14.09
C ASP A 27 -14.90 1.48 -15.11
N GLU A 28 -15.21 1.38 -16.41
CA GLU A 28 -14.32 1.81 -17.51
C GLU A 28 -13.96 3.30 -17.43
N ARG A 29 -14.77 4.11 -16.73
CA ARG A 29 -14.57 5.55 -16.51
C ARG A 29 -13.86 5.85 -15.18
N ARG A 30 -13.29 4.83 -14.52
CA ARG A 30 -12.61 4.94 -13.22
C ARG A 30 -13.53 5.53 -12.14
N ARG A 31 -14.82 5.13 -12.15
CA ARG A 31 -15.78 5.48 -11.10
C ARG A 31 -16.09 4.26 -10.24
N PRO A 32 -16.35 4.43 -8.94
CA PRO A 32 -16.72 3.30 -8.10
C PRO A 32 -17.99 2.61 -8.58
N THR A 33 -17.96 1.28 -8.62
CA THR A 33 -19.14 0.44 -8.92
C THR A 33 -20.09 0.37 -7.72
N ASP A 34 -21.33 -0.06 -7.96
CA ASP A 34 -22.29 -0.29 -6.87
C ASP A 34 -21.79 -1.37 -5.90
N ALA A 35 -21.02 -2.35 -6.40
CA ALA A 35 -20.42 -3.39 -5.57
C ALA A 35 -19.45 -2.82 -4.51
N LEU A 36 -18.68 -1.78 -4.84
CA LEU A 36 -17.82 -1.11 -3.86
C LEU A 36 -18.62 -0.17 -2.94
N ARG A 37 -19.74 0.39 -3.40
CA ARG A 37 -20.60 1.27 -2.59
C ARG A 37 -21.44 0.50 -1.56
N ASP A 38 -21.61 -0.80 -1.75
CA ASP A 38 -22.28 -1.71 -0.82
C ASP A 38 -21.44 -1.93 0.45
N GLU A 39 -22.07 -1.91 1.62
CA GLU A 39 -21.41 -2.04 2.93
C GLU A 39 -20.60 -3.35 3.10
N ASN A 40 -20.86 -4.36 2.26
CA ASN A 40 -20.19 -5.65 2.30
C ASN A 40 -18.85 -5.70 1.58
N THR A 41 -18.42 -4.66 0.84
CA THR A 41 -17.15 -4.68 0.08
C THR A 41 -16.21 -3.55 0.45
N ARG A 42 -15.12 -3.81 1.18
CA ARG A 42 -14.12 -2.78 1.51
C ARG A 42 -12.91 -2.82 0.60
N LEU A 43 -12.29 -1.66 0.40
CA LEU A 43 -11.01 -1.49 -0.29
C LEU A 43 -9.97 -0.93 0.68
N VAL A 44 -8.77 -1.52 0.71
CA VAL A 44 -7.62 -0.99 1.44
C VAL A 44 -6.43 -0.85 0.50
N LEU A 45 -5.87 0.35 0.41
CA LEU A 45 -4.56 0.59 -0.21
C LEU A 45 -3.49 0.62 0.89
N LEU A 46 -2.43 -0.16 0.76
CA LEU A 46 -1.37 -0.29 1.78
C LEU A 46 -0.37 0.87 1.79
N GLY A 47 -0.67 1.98 1.10
CA GLY A 47 0.17 3.16 1.03
C GLY A 47 1.13 3.15 -0.17
N ASP A 48 2.14 4.00 -0.08
CA ASP A 48 3.16 4.24 -1.09
C ASP A 48 2.53 4.54 -2.47
N LEU A 49 1.65 5.54 -2.50
CA LEU A 49 0.99 5.99 -3.72
C LEU A 49 1.92 6.88 -4.56
N VAL A 50 2.79 7.65 -3.92
CA VAL A 50 3.71 8.58 -4.57
C VAL A 50 5.12 7.99 -4.77
N HIS A 51 6.00 8.79 -5.37
CA HIS A 51 7.42 8.53 -5.57
C HIS A 51 7.71 7.27 -6.40
N PRO A 52 7.75 7.35 -7.73
CA PRO A 52 8.20 6.26 -8.60
C PRO A 52 9.51 5.61 -8.11
N LYS A 53 9.57 4.27 -8.08
CA LYS A 53 10.71 3.54 -7.50
C LYS A 53 12.03 3.69 -8.27
N SER A 54 12.02 4.16 -9.53
CA SER A 54 13.24 4.30 -10.35
C SER A 54 13.24 5.53 -11.26
N ARG A 55 14.43 5.94 -11.72
CA ARG A 55 14.58 6.99 -12.73
C ARG A 55 13.84 6.70 -14.03
N GLU A 56 13.84 5.45 -14.45
CA GLU A 56 13.12 5.01 -15.65
C GLU A 56 11.63 5.30 -15.50
N ARG A 57 11.04 4.94 -14.35
CA ARG A 57 9.62 5.22 -14.07
C ARG A 57 9.33 6.71 -13.99
N TYR A 58 10.22 7.51 -13.43
CA TYR A 58 10.09 8.97 -13.50
C TYR A 58 10.15 9.48 -14.94
N ALA A 59 11.08 8.96 -15.74
CA ALA A 59 11.25 9.35 -17.13
C ALA A 59 9.99 9.05 -17.96
N ASP A 60 9.38 7.88 -17.75
CA ASP A 60 8.11 7.49 -18.34
C ASP A 60 6.98 8.42 -17.87
N LEU A 61 6.86 8.66 -16.55
CA LEU A 61 5.81 9.47 -15.94
C LEU A 61 5.73 10.87 -16.55
N ILE A 62 6.90 11.49 -16.79
CA ILE A 62 6.97 12.83 -17.36
C ILE A 62 7.36 12.82 -18.85
N ASN A 63 7.35 11.68 -19.53
CA ASN A 63 7.69 11.54 -20.95
C ASN A 63 8.99 12.29 -21.34
N VAL A 64 10.11 11.90 -20.71
CA VAL A 64 11.46 12.35 -21.08
C VAL A 64 12.36 11.15 -21.30
N ARG A 65 13.44 11.32 -22.06
CA ARG A 65 14.39 10.21 -22.32
C ARG A 65 15.16 9.78 -21.07
N ARG A 66 15.48 10.71 -20.18
CA ARG A 66 16.23 10.45 -18.94
C ARG A 66 15.77 11.44 -17.88
N TYR A 67 15.37 10.92 -16.73
CA TYR A 67 15.06 11.73 -15.57
C TYR A 67 16.33 12.23 -14.87
N ASP A 68 16.25 13.48 -14.40
CA ASP A 68 17.29 14.18 -13.66
C ASP A 68 16.58 14.91 -12.52
N GLU A 69 16.77 14.42 -11.30
CA GLU A 69 16.14 14.93 -10.08
C GLU A 69 16.69 16.30 -9.65
N TYR A 70 17.75 16.79 -10.28
CA TYR A 70 18.27 18.15 -10.05
C TYR A 70 17.82 19.14 -11.13
N ASN A 71 17.09 18.67 -12.15
CA ASN A 71 16.54 19.54 -13.18
C ASN A 71 15.19 20.10 -12.71
N PRO A 72 15.05 21.42 -12.50
CA PRO A 72 13.81 22.00 -11.98
C PRO A 72 12.58 21.71 -12.85
N ARG A 73 12.74 21.60 -14.18
CA ARG A 73 11.63 21.28 -15.09
C ARG A 73 11.20 19.83 -14.99
N HIS A 74 12.10 18.94 -14.62
CA HIS A 74 11.76 17.53 -14.41
C HIS A 74 10.97 17.37 -13.11
N LEU A 75 11.43 18.03 -12.04
CA LEU A 75 10.75 18.08 -10.74
C LEU A 75 9.33 18.63 -10.88
N GLU A 76 9.16 19.83 -11.46
CA GLU A 76 7.84 20.46 -11.66
C GLU A 76 6.86 19.54 -12.40
N ARG A 77 7.33 18.85 -13.45
CA ARG A 77 6.49 17.92 -14.22
C ARG A 77 6.17 16.65 -13.43
N ALA A 78 7.11 16.15 -12.63
CA ALA A 78 6.91 15.00 -11.78
C ALA A 78 5.91 15.33 -10.66
N GLU A 79 6.07 16.46 -9.98
CA GLU A 79 5.13 17.01 -9.00
C GLU A 79 3.71 17.06 -9.57
N ALA A 80 3.54 17.70 -10.74
CA ALA A 80 2.24 17.85 -11.38
C ALA A 80 1.60 16.48 -11.73
N ALA A 81 2.38 15.53 -12.24
CA ALA A 81 1.89 14.20 -12.59
C ALA A 81 1.46 13.40 -11.35
N GLN A 82 2.24 13.46 -10.27
CA GLN A 82 1.94 12.79 -9.01
C GLN A 82 0.74 13.42 -8.30
N ALA A 83 0.67 14.75 -8.24
CA ALA A 83 -0.46 15.47 -7.67
C ALA A 83 -1.76 15.18 -8.43
N ARG A 84 -1.70 15.10 -9.77
CA ARG A 84 -2.85 14.67 -10.59
C ARG A 84 -3.29 13.26 -10.25
N PHE A 85 -2.35 12.32 -10.12
CA PHE A 85 -2.66 10.94 -9.72
C PHE A 85 -3.33 10.89 -8.33
N LEU A 86 -2.79 11.61 -7.34
CA LEU A 86 -3.40 11.73 -6.02
C LEU A 86 -4.82 12.30 -6.08
N ARG A 87 -5.06 13.35 -6.90
CA ARG A 87 -6.40 13.90 -7.11
C ARG A 87 -7.36 12.92 -7.75
N ASP A 88 -6.90 12.10 -8.69
CA ASP A 88 -7.74 11.05 -9.30
C ASP A 88 -8.14 10.00 -8.25
N VAL A 89 -7.21 9.57 -7.38
CA VAL A 89 -7.48 8.62 -6.28
C VAL A 89 -8.39 9.25 -5.22
N LYS A 90 -8.11 10.49 -4.80
CA LYS A 90 -8.95 11.23 -3.85
C LYS A 90 -10.37 11.38 -4.40
N GLY A 91 -10.52 11.79 -5.67
CA GLY A 91 -11.82 11.92 -6.31
C GLY A 91 -12.56 10.60 -6.47
N PHE A 92 -11.87 9.47 -6.50
CA PHE A 92 -12.48 8.14 -6.42
C PHE A 92 -12.99 7.85 -5.00
N GLN A 93 -12.17 8.11 -3.97
CA GLN A 93 -12.54 7.93 -2.56
C GLN A 93 -13.70 8.84 -2.14
N ASP A 94 -13.68 10.12 -2.53
CA ASP A 94 -14.71 11.12 -2.21
C ASP A 94 -16.11 10.74 -2.72
N ARG A 95 -16.21 9.78 -3.65
CA ARG A 95 -17.48 9.28 -4.21
C ARG A 95 -18.04 8.06 -3.46
N LEU A 96 -17.31 7.57 -2.46
CA LEU A 96 -17.67 6.42 -1.66
C LEU A 96 -18.27 6.85 -0.31
N PRO A 97 -19.09 6.00 0.32
CA PRO A 97 -19.41 6.14 1.74
C PRO A 97 -18.13 6.13 2.60
N GLU A 98 -18.21 6.80 3.76
CA GLU A 98 -17.12 6.80 4.73
C GLU A 98 -16.75 5.37 5.17
N GLY A 99 -15.45 5.08 5.28
CA GLY A 99 -14.95 3.77 5.71
C GLY A 99 -14.96 2.66 4.65
N GLN A 100 -15.49 2.92 3.46
CA GLN A 100 -15.54 1.95 2.36
C GLN A 100 -14.17 1.73 1.69
N MET A 101 -13.37 2.79 1.67
CA MET A 101 -12.00 2.78 1.18
C MET A 101 -11.08 3.43 2.21
N SER A 102 -10.08 2.68 2.66
CA SER A 102 -9.00 3.19 3.50
C SER A 102 -7.69 3.20 2.71
N ILE A 103 -6.88 4.24 2.94
CA ILE A 103 -5.52 4.33 2.43
C ILE A 103 -4.64 4.39 3.67
N ILE A 104 -3.69 3.48 3.79
CA ILE A 104 -2.74 3.45 4.90
C ILE A 104 -1.57 4.36 4.57
N MET A 105 -1.03 5.06 5.57
CA MET A 105 0.16 5.89 5.39
C MET A 105 1.38 5.02 5.03
N GLY A 106 1.96 5.24 3.85
CA GLY A 106 3.24 4.67 3.45
C GLY A 106 4.42 5.58 3.81
N ASN A 107 5.65 5.03 3.78
CA ASN A 107 6.83 5.82 4.09
C ASN A 107 7.17 6.83 2.98
N HIS A 108 6.77 6.56 1.72
CA HIS A 108 6.92 7.51 0.63
C HIS A 108 5.89 8.64 0.74
N ASP A 109 4.65 8.32 1.12
CA ASP A 109 3.59 9.33 1.29
C ASP A 109 3.89 10.24 2.49
N PHE A 110 4.32 9.65 3.60
CA PHE A 110 4.75 10.41 4.78
C PHE A 110 5.89 11.39 4.44
N ASN A 111 6.87 10.93 3.65
CA ASN A 111 7.98 11.78 3.20
C ASN A 111 7.48 12.94 2.32
N ALA A 112 6.48 12.72 1.48
CA ALA A 112 5.89 13.76 0.62
C ALA A 112 5.18 14.87 1.41
N VAL A 113 4.55 14.54 2.53
CA VAL A 113 3.82 15.51 3.37
C VAL A 113 4.63 16.07 4.55
N THR A 114 5.87 15.62 4.72
CA THR A 114 6.76 16.05 5.82
C THR A 114 7.97 16.77 5.22
N PRO A 115 7.90 18.10 5.03
CA PRO A 115 8.94 18.86 4.34
C PRO A 115 10.27 18.90 5.12
N ASP A 116 10.21 18.83 6.45
CA ASP A 116 11.40 18.84 7.32
C ASP A 116 12.18 17.52 7.29
N GLN A 117 11.58 16.47 6.74
CA GLN A 117 12.27 15.21 6.54
C GLN A 117 13.12 15.31 5.27
N GLY A 118 14.38 14.89 5.38
CA GLY A 118 15.30 14.86 4.24
C GLY A 118 14.78 14.04 3.05
N PRO A 119 15.39 14.20 1.87
CA PRO A 119 15.04 13.45 0.67
C PRO A 119 15.08 11.94 0.92
N LEU A 120 13.99 11.26 0.61
CA LEU A 120 13.97 9.80 0.55
C LEU A 120 14.75 9.35 -0.69
N ARG A 121 15.49 8.24 -0.58
CA ARG A 121 16.27 7.67 -1.68
C ARG A 121 15.84 6.23 -1.92
N THR A 122 15.68 5.88 -3.20
CA THR A 122 15.68 4.49 -3.66
C THR A 122 17.03 4.17 -4.30
N ASP A 123 17.15 2.99 -4.92
CA ASP A 123 18.41 2.47 -5.46
C ASP A 123 19.10 3.42 -6.47
N ASP A 124 18.33 4.18 -7.26
CA ASP A 124 18.90 5.05 -8.31
C ASP A 124 18.38 6.50 -8.34
N VAL A 125 17.40 6.88 -7.52
CA VAL A 125 16.80 8.23 -7.52
C VAL A 125 16.58 8.77 -6.11
N ALA A 126 16.78 10.08 -5.93
CA ALA A 126 16.35 10.81 -4.75
C ALA A 126 15.02 11.52 -5.06
N HIS A 127 14.05 11.41 -4.15
CA HIS A 127 12.76 12.09 -4.25
C HIS A 127 12.90 13.52 -3.72
N LEU A 128 12.82 14.48 -4.63
CA LEU A 128 13.13 15.90 -4.40
C LEU A 128 11.96 16.83 -4.71
N GLU A 129 10.88 16.30 -5.29
CA GLU A 129 9.71 16.99 -5.81
C GLU A 129 9.01 17.87 -4.76
N TRP A 130 8.99 17.43 -3.50
CA TRP A 130 8.35 18.19 -2.41
C TRP A 130 9.33 18.54 -1.29
N LYS A 131 10.60 18.76 -1.65
CA LYS A 131 11.67 19.07 -0.71
C LYS A 131 12.12 20.53 -0.78
N PRO A 132 12.21 21.22 0.37
CA PRO A 132 12.68 22.60 0.43
C PRO A 132 14.01 22.78 -0.29
N GLY A 133 14.10 23.78 -1.16
CA GLY A 133 15.30 24.09 -1.93
C GLY A 133 15.53 23.24 -3.18
N HIS A 134 14.65 22.28 -3.47
CA HIS A 134 14.73 21.44 -4.68
C HIS A 134 13.47 21.56 -5.54
N GLY A 135 12.34 21.05 -5.05
CA GLY A 135 11.04 21.07 -5.73
C GLY A 135 10.05 22.06 -5.10
N GLY A 136 8.79 21.91 -5.50
CA GLY A 136 7.66 22.68 -4.98
C GLY A 136 7.14 22.18 -3.64
N THR A 137 5.90 22.51 -3.34
CA THR A 137 5.15 22.04 -2.16
C THR A 137 3.91 21.31 -2.63
N LEU A 138 3.56 20.20 -1.99
CA LEU A 138 2.29 19.56 -2.22
C LEU A 138 1.15 20.51 -1.80
N ASP A 139 0.13 20.62 -2.65
CA ASP A 139 -1.04 21.47 -2.40
C ASP A 139 -1.66 21.14 -1.03
N ASP A 140 -2.08 22.16 -0.28
CA ASP A 140 -2.54 22.01 1.11
C ASP A 140 -3.71 21.01 1.24
N ASP A 141 -4.61 20.98 0.25
CA ASP A 141 -5.75 20.05 0.21
C ASP A 141 -5.32 18.58 0.14
N LEU A 142 -4.34 18.28 -0.71
CA LEU A 142 -3.76 16.95 -0.84
C LEU A 142 -2.90 16.60 0.37
N ARG A 143 -2.15 17.56 0.91
CA ARG A 143 -1.34 17.36 2.11
C ARG A 143 -2.23 16.98 3.29
N GLU A 144 -3.29 17.74 3.54
CA GLU A 144 -4.25 17.45 4.62
C GLU A 144 -4.93 16.09 4.43
N TRP A 145 -5.33 15.76 3.20
CA TRP A 145 -5.93 14.46 2.88
C TRP A 145 -4.96 13.29 3.13
N VAL A 146 -3.71 13.40 2.69
CA VAL A 146 -2.70 12.36 2.93
C VAL A 146 -2.39 12.24 4.43
N GLN A 147 -2.29 13.37 5.14
CA GLN A 147 -2.05 13.39 6.59
C GLN A 147 -3.19 12.76 7.42
N SER A 148 -4.39 12.61 6.85
CA SER A 148 -5.51 11.94 7.53
C SER A 148 -5.45 10.41 7.43
N TRP A 149 -4.50 9.84 6.69
CA TRP A 149 -4.40 8.39 6.49
C TRP A 149 -3.93 7.69 7.77
N PRO A 150 -4.60 6.60 8.21
CA PRO A 150 -4.18 5.85 9.39
C PRO A 150 -2.87 5.10 9.14
N ALA A 151 -2.13 4.81 10.23
CA ALA A 151 -0.96 3.94 10.19
C ALA A 151 -1.32 2.45 10.05
N GLU A 152 -2.50 2.06 10.54
CA GLU A 152 -3.01 0.69 10.47
C GLU A 152 -4.53 0.66 10.29
N VAL A 153 -5.03 -0.44 9.74
CA VAL A 153 -6.46 -0.76 9.65
C VAL A 153 -6.66 -2.17 10.22
N VAL A 154 -7.53 -2.28 11.23
CA VAL A 154 -7.92 -3.56 11.81
C VAL A 154 -9.35 -3.89 11.42
N LEU A 155 -9.55 -5.06 10.82
CA LEU A 155 -10.87 -5.53 10.37
C LEU A 155 -11.05 -7.01 10.70
N GLU A 156 -12.02 -7.33 11.57
CA GLU A 156 -12.42 -8.72 11.84
C GLU A 156 -11.28 -9.65 12.31
N GLY A 157 -10.22 -9.11 12.91
CA GLY A 157 -9.02 -9.86 13.31
C GLY A 157 -7.90 -9.89 12.26
N LEU A 158 -8.10 -9.24 11.11
CA LEU A 158 -7.03 -8.90 10.16
C LEU A 158 -6.34 -7.62 10.62
N HIS A 159 -5.01 -7.61 10.56
CA HIS A 159 -4.18 -6.43 10.82
C HIS A 159 -3.50 -5.97 9.53
N LEU A 160 -3.84 -4.79 9.04
CA LEU A 160 -3.27 -4.23 7.83
C LEU A 160 -2.43 -3.01 8.20
N ALA A 161 -1.17 -2.98 7.76
CA ALA A 161 -0.28 -1.84 7.96
C ALA A 161 0.71 -1.77 6.78
N HIS A 162 1.47 -0.68 6.67
CA HIS A 162 2.38 -0.53 5.53
C HIS A 162 3.59 -1.47 5.64
N VAL A 163 4.27 -1.53 6.79
CA VAL A 163 5.58 -2.20 6.92
C VAL A 163 5.55 -3.49 7.71
N GLY A 164 4.82 -3.54 8.82
CA GLY A 164 4.85 -4.72 9.68
C GLY A 164 3.92 -4.67 10.89
N PRO A 165 3.98 -5.71 11.75
CA PRO A 165 3.00 -5.96 12.81
C PRO A 165 3.12 -5.08 14.06
N LEU A 166 4.27 -4.44 14.28
CA LEU A 166 4.52 -3.64 15.48
C LEU A 166 4.35 -2.15 15.18
N PRO A 167 3.87 -1.33 16.13
CA PRO A 167 3.70 0.10 15.92
C PRO A 167 4.98 0.80 15.42
N GLU A 168 6.15 0.44 15.96
CA GLU A 168 7.44 0.99 15.57
C GLU A 168 7.84 0.68 14.11
N HIS A 169 7.25 -0.34 13.48
CA HIS A 169 7.47 -0.61 12.07
C HIS A 169 6.80 0.43 11.18
N ASN A 170 5.74 1.10 11.67
CA ASN A 170 4.89 2.01 10.88
C ASN A 170 5.01 3.47 11.35
N THR A 171 6.04 3.78 12.14
CA THR A 171 6.42 5.15 12.50
C THR A 171 7.54 5.62 11.57
N PHE A 172 7.25 6.59 10.69
CA PHE A 172 8.16 7.04 9.63
C PHE A 172 9.04 8.25 10.03
N ASP A 173 9.53 8.25 11.26
CA ASP A 173 10.42 9.30 11.77
C ASP A 173 11.85 9.18 11.22
N GLN A 174 12.78 10.01 11.70
CA GLN A 174 14.19 9.91 11.30
C GLN A 174 14.82 8.55 11.66
N GLY A 175 14.36 7.90 12.73
CA GLY A 175 14.82 6.57 13.15
C GLY A 175 14.42 5.47 12.16
N PHE A 176 13.26 5.60 11.49
CA PHE A 176 12.82 4.68 10.44
C PHE A 176 13.89 4.43 9.36
N TYR A 177 14.63 5.46 8.97
CA TYR A 177 15.63 5.38 7.90
C TYR A 177 17.03 4.98 8.38
N LEU A 178 17.23 4.91 9.70
CA LEU A 178 18.48 4.47 10.32
C LEU A 178 18.43 2.99 10.70
N GLU A 179 17.22 2.45 10.90
CA GLU A 179 16.99 1.08 11.33
C GLU A 179 16.45 0.19 10.21
N ASN A 180 16.83 -1.09 10.20
CA ASN A 180 16.23 -2.05 9.27
C ASN A 180 14.84 -2.48 9.77
N ARG A 181 13.81 -1.69 9.44
CA ARG A 181 12.40 -1.96 9.79
C ARG A 181 11.79 -3.19 9.12
N ARG A 182 12.53 -3.87 8.24
CA ARG A 182 12.13 -5.15 7.59
C ARG A 182 12.72 -6.38 8.28
N ARG A 183 13.52 -6.19 9.34
CA ARG A 183 14.21 -7.28 10.04
C ARG A 183 13.23 -8.36 10.54
N TRP A 184 12.05 -7.95 11.00
CA TRP A 184 11.01 -8.84 11.54
C TRP A 184 10.59 -9.96 10.57
N ILE A 185 10.73 -9.76 9.26
CA ILE A 185 10.37 -10.74 8.22
C ILE A 185 11.23 -12.00 8.31
N GLN A 186 12.47 -11.86 8.76
CA GLN A 186 13.46 -12.94 8.84
C GLN A 186 13.52 -13.60 10.22
N GLU A 187 12.75 -13.09 11.18
CA GLU A 187 12.74 -13.61 12.54
C GLU A 187 11.81 -14.83 12.62
N ASP A 188 12.30 -15.91 13.22
CA ASP A 188 11.49 -17.09 13.55
C ASP A 188 10.69 -16.82 14.84
N LYS A 189 9.74 -15.89 14.72
CA LYS A 189 8.86 -15.44 15.79
C LYS A 189 7.45 -15.26 15.25
N ASP A 190 6.44 -15.70 16.00
CA ASP A 190 5.06 -15.30 15.75
C ASP A 190 4.79 -13.93 16.39
N PHE A 191 4.77 -12.88 15.58
CA PHE A 191 4.50 -11.51 16.03
C PHE A 191 3.03 -11.29 16.43
N PHE A 192 2.15 -12.23 16.16
CA PHE A 192 0.74 -12.16 16.55
C PHE A 192 0.42 -13.01 17.77
N GLU A 193 1.38 -13.73 18.33
CA GLU A 193 1.20 -14.45 19.59
C GLU A 193 0.78 -13.48 20.70
N GLY A 194 -0.29 -13.81 21.41
CA GLY A 194 -0.85 -12.95 22.46
C GLY A 194 -1.61 -11.71 21.97
N THR A 195 -1.72 -11.50 20.65
CA THR A 195 -2.51 -10.41 20.06
C THR A 195 -3.92 -10.87 19.68
N PRO A 196 -4.91 -9.95 19.56
CA PRO A 196 -6.23 -10.32 19.03
C PRO A 196 -6.22 -10.62 17.53
N TYR A 197 -5.13 -10.30 16.84
CA TYR A 197 -5.01 -10.45 15.39
C TYR A 197 -4.78 -11.92 15.01
N ARG A 198 -5.20 -12.29 13.80
CA ARG A 198 -5.14 -13.65 13.27
C ARG A 198 -4.19 -13.74 12.09
N LEU A 199 -4.28 -12.75 11.21
CA LEU A 199 -3.48 -12.64 9.99
C LEU A 199 -3.12 -11.16 9.79
N GLY A 200 -1.88 -10.89 9.40
CA GLY A 200 -1.46 -9.57 8.95
C GLY A 200 -1.22 -9.49 7.46
N ILE A 201 -1.43 -8.30 6.88
CA ILE A 201 -1.20 -8.02 5.46
C ILE A 201 -0.40 -6.72 5.36
N TYR A 202 0.77 -6.77 4.74
CA TYR A 202 1.75 -5.68 4.74
C TYR A 202 2.29 -5.37 3.35
N GLY A 203 2.53 -4.10 3.05
CA GLY A 203 3.17 -3.63 1.82
C GLY A 203 4.68 -3.48 2.01
N HIS A 204 5.26 -2.39 1.47
CA HIS A 204 6.62 -1.86 1.67
C HIS A 204 7.79 -2.74 1.20
N THR A 205 7.72 -4.04 1.43
CA THR A 205 8.81 -4.97 1.15
C THR A 205 8.60 -5.58 -0.22
N PRO A 206 9.44 -5.22 -1.22
CA PRO A 206 9.25 -5.74 -2.56
C PRO A 206 9.39 -7.26 -2.56
N VAL A 207 8.34 -7.93 -2.99
CA VAL A 207 8.29 -9.39 -3.14
C VAL A 207 8.12 -9.75 -4.62
N ARG A 208 8.72 -10.88 -5.02
CA ARG A 208 8.73 -11.32 -6.42
C ARG A 208 8.19 -12.73 -6.54
N GLY A 209 7.11 -12.86 -7.31
CA GLY A 209 6.47 -14.15 -7.58
C GLY A 209 5.88 -14.84 -6.34
N GLY A 210 4.82 -15.61 -6.56
CA GLY A 210 4.22 -16.44 -5.53
C GLY A 210 3.67 -15.67 -4.32
N VAL A 211 3.50 -16.40 -3.22
CA VAL A 211 2.94 -15.89 -1.96
C VAL A 211 4.08 -15.79 -0.97
N ASN A 212 4.26 -14.59 -0.40
CA ASN A 212 5.35 -14.31 0.51
C ASN A 212 4.79 -14.18 1.92
N VAL A 213 5.29 -15.03 2.82
CA VAL A 213 4.79 -15.16 4.18
C VAL A 213 5.88 -14.90 5.21
N ALA A 214 5.49 -14.34 6.34
CA ALA A 214 6.33 -14.12 7.51
C ALA A 214 5.57 -14.46 8.80
N SER A 215 6.19 -14.28 9.96
CA SER A 215 5.56 -14.50 11.26
C SER A 215 4.92 -15.89 11.37
N GLN A 216 5.70 -16.93 11.04
CA GLN A 216 5.25 -18.33 11.03
C GLN A 216 3.99 -18.59 10.18
N GLY A 217 3.87 -17.87 9.06
CA GLY A 217 2.74 -18.00 8.13
C GLY A 217 1.54 -17.11 8.44
N ARG A 218 1.59 -16.30 9.51
CA ARG A 218 0.49 -15.41 9.92
C ARG A 218 0.64 -13.97 9.40
N ALA A 219 1.61 -13.69 8.54
CA ALA A 219 1.73 -12.43 7.82
C ALA A 219 1.89 -12.67 6.32
N LEU A 220 1.15 -11.93 5.49
CA LEU A 220 1.31 -11.87 4.04
C LEU A 220 1.99 -10.56 3.64
N LEU A 221 2.96 -10.65 2.72
CA LEU A 221 3.61 -9.50 2.10
C LEU A 221 3.04 -9.27 0.71
N LEU A 222 2.54 -8.06 0.45
CA LEU A 222 1.79 -7.66 -0.74
C LEU A 222 2.41 -6.39 -1.36
N ASP A 223 3.67 -6.46 -1.78
CA ASP A 223 4.31 -5.42 -2.60
C ASP A 223 4.99 -6.05 -3.82
N THR A 224 4.18 -6.40 -4.82
CA THR A 224 4.60 -6.98 -6.10
C THR A 224 4.56 -5.96 -7.25
N ASN A 225 3.79 -4.89 -7.07
CA ASN A 225 3.42 -3.98 -8.15
C ASN A 225 4.60 -3.14 -8.66
N GLY A 226 5.71 -3.08 -7.92
CA GLY A 226 6.95 -2.41 -8.34
C GLY A 226 7.65 -3.05 -9.54
N HIS A 227 7.35 -4.31 -9.91
CA HIS A 227 8.07 -5.03 -10.97
C HIS A 227 7.32 -5.07 -12.32
N LYS A 228 7.92 -4.50 -13.38
CA LYS A 228 7.48 -4.59 -14.79
C LYS A 228 5.95 -4.45 -14.95
N ASP A 229 5.29 -5.46 -15.52
CA ASP A 229 3.86 -5.54 -15.77
C ASP A 229 3.15 -6.47 -14.77
N GLU A 230 3.86 -6.94 -13.74
CA GLU A 230 3.22 -7.68 -12.66
C GLU A 230 2.30 -6.74 -11.88
N TYR A 231 1.08 -7.21 -11.63
CA TYR A 231 0.18 -6.59 -10.69
C TYR A 231 -0.57 -7.67 -9.93
N THR A 232 -0.51 -7.62 -8.60
CA THR A 232 -1.26 -8.53 -7.74
C THR A 232 -2.03 -7.74 -6.70
N TYR A 233 -3.17 -8.29 -6.31
CA TYR A 233 -3.98 -7.78 -5.22
C TYR A 233 -4.61 -8.95 -4.49
N LEU A 234 -4.89 -8.76 -3.20
CA LEU A 234 -5.46 -9.78 -2.35
C LEU A 234 -6.96 -9.52 -2.20
N GLU A 235 -7.76 -10.50 -2.61
CA GLU A 235 -9.19 -10.55 -2.29
C GLU A 235 -9.41 -11.47 -1.11
N ILE A 236 -10.15 -11.01 -0.12
CA ILE A 236 -10.45 -11.73 1.11
C ILE A 236 -11.95 -11.81 1.29
N GLU A 237 -12.49 -13.03 1.32
CA GLU A 237 -13.85 -13.28 1.79
C GLU A 237 -13.77 -13.59 3.29
N ILE A 238 -14.30 -12.68 4.10
CA ILE A 238 -14.35 -12.80 5.56
C ILE A 238 -15.68 -13.43 5.93
N GLY A 239 -15.62 -14.70 6.34
CA GLY A 239 -16.74 -15.46 6.89
C GLY A 239 -16.69 -15.51 8.42
N GLU A 240 -17.69 -16.17 9.01
CA GLU A 240 -17.79 -16.31 10.47
C GLU A 240 -16.60 -17.09 11.06
N ARG A 241 -16.14 -18.14 10.35
CA ARG A 241 -15.14 -19.09 10.87
C ARG A 241 -13.81 -19.10 10.13
N SER A 242 -13.73 -18.46 8.96
CA SER A 242 -12.55 -18.50 8.10
C SER A 242 -12.39 -17.22 7.28
N TYR A 243 -11.17 -17.03 6.76
CA TYR A 243 -10.85 -16.12 5.69
C TYR A 243 -10.54 -16.94 4.44
N ARG A 244 -11.20 -16.66 3.31
CA ARG A 244 -10.76 -17.18 2.01
C ARG A 244 -9.92 -16.13 1.31
N LEU A 245 -8.67 -16.44 1.06
CA LEU A 245 -7.65 -15.55 0.52
C LEU A 245 -7.37 -15.90 -0.94
N LYS A 246 -7.62 -14.96 -1.84
CA LYS A 246 -7.34 -15.10 -3.28
C LYS A 246 -6.33 -14.04 -3.71
N LEU A 247 -5.10 -14.46 -4.01
CA LEU A 247 -4.09 -13.55 -4.52
C LEU A 247 -4.21 -13.48 -6.04
N ARG A 248 -4.90 -12.47 -6.56
CA ARG A 248 -5.12 -12.28 -7.99
C ARG A 248 -3.81 -11.91 -8.68
N GLY A 249 -3.58 -12.44 -9.88
CA GLY A 249 -2.29 -12.37 -10.58
C GLY A 249 -1.32 -13.51 -10.20
N GLN A 250 -1.68 -14.35 -9.23
CA GLN A 250 -0.99 -15.60 -8.87
C GLN A 250 -2.01 -16.74 -8.75
N PHE A 251 -1.55 -17.99 -8.78
CA PHE A 251 -2.40 -19.16 -8.50
C PHE A 251 -2.42 -19.46 -6.99
N PHE A 252 -3.14 -18.63 -6.22
CA PHE A 252 -3.33 -18.83 -4.78
C PHE A 252 -4.77 -18.52 -4.38
N ASP A 253 -5.43 -19.52 -3.80
CA ASP A 253 -6.79 -19.49 -3.26
C ASP A 253 -6.83 -20.45 -2.06
N GLU A 254 -6.72 -19.90 -0.85
CA GLU A 254 -6.58 -20.68 0.39
C GLU A 254 -7.60 -20.25 1.43
N GLU A 255 -8.04 -21.20 2.25
CA GLU A 255 -8.94 -20.94 3.38
C GLU A 255 -8.17 -21.03 4.71
N ILE A 256 -8.16 -19.94 5.48
CA ILE A 256 -7.50 -19.84 6.77
C ILE A 256 -8.54 -19.78 7.89
N PRO A 257 -8.53 -20.70 8.87
CA PRO A 257 -9.42 -20.65 10.03
C PRO A 257 -9.22 -19.39 10.89
N ARG A 258 -10.31 -18.84 11.44
CA ARG A 258 -10.28 -17.70 12.39
C ARG A 258 -10.03 -18.14 13.84
N GLU A 259 -10.30 -19.41 14.14
CA GLU A 259 -10.04 -20.03 15.43
C GLU A 259 -8.79 -20.90 15.37
N VAL A 260 -7.97 -20.84 16.41
CA VAL A 260 -7.00 -21.91 16.66
C VAL A 260 -7.85 -23.12 16.98
N MET A 261 -7.79 -24.18 16.16
CA MET A 261 -8.23 -25.47 16.65
C MET A 261 -7.33 -25.77 17.85
N THR A 262 -7.83 -25.53 19.06
CA THR A 262 -7.31 -26.19 20.25
C THR A 262 -7.42 -27.66 19.92
N LEU A 263 -6.30 -28.26 19.52
CA LEU A 263 -6.15 -29.71 19.50
C LEU A 263 -6.58 -30.13 20.89
N GLY A 264 -7.75 -30.78 20.94
CA GLY A 264 -8.37 -31.16 22.19
C GLY A 264 -7.33 -31.85 23.06
N GLU A 265 -7.36 -31.50 24.33
CA GLU A 265 -6.73 -32.27 25.39
C GLU A 265 -7.13 -33.74 25.18
N GLY A 266 -6.21 -34.50 24.57
CA GLY A 266 -6.31 -35.94 24.47
C GLY A 266 -6.12 -36.48 25.88
N THR A 267 -7.24 -36.91 26.45
CA THR A 267 -7.38 -37.74 27.65
C THR A 267 -6.30 -38.80 27.82
#